data_AF-A0A955RCV6-F1
#
_entry.id   AF-A0A955RCV6-F1
#
_cell.length_a   1.000
_cell.length_b   1.000
_cell.length_c   1.000
_cell.angle_alpha   90.00
_cell.angle_beta   90.00
_cell.angle_gamma   90.00
#
_symmetry.space_group_name_H-M   'P 1'
#
loop_
_entity.id
_entity.type
_entity.pdbx_description
1 polymer ?
#
loop_
_entity_poly.entity_id
_entity_poly.type
_entity_poly.pdbx_seq_one_letter_code
_entity_poly.pdbx_strand_id
1 'polypeptide(L)'
;LRYLAGIGHRDAILVDAAAIGVADTVRGLLDDDWLLAPKAKRPKLPGFADPASLPTPSRDGVALDADAVHALLERLAVSTPDAVHPAVVEARAILDPATRAAFAWALFEAWMAAGADPKQSWAMMAVGFLGGDAEIRQLAALARDWPGNKASARAQLALDALLVAGSETALVQIDLLAERSKYPAFKAAAADRIALLADIRGLTVDALQDRLVPRLGLDDDQRGGAVSLDFGGRTFAVRFDEHLKPVLYGEDGKLRKALPKPGKGYDPALAKAAKARLTGLKKDAASVASVLLARLERTMVTGREIAADVFLEHMVGHPLVVHLARRLV
;
A
#
# COMPACT_ATOMS: atom_id res chain seq x y z
N LEU A 1 3.38 20.82 15.35
CA LEU A 1 3.88 19.62 16.07
C LEU A 1 3.11 18.36 15.68
N ARG A 2 1.80 18.23 15.98
CA ARG A 2 1.02 17.03 15.61
C ARG A 2 1.04 16.71 14.11
N TYR A 3 0.89 17.73 13.26
CA TYR A 3 1.05 17.62 11.81
C TYR A 3 2.38 16.94 11.41
N LEU A 4 3.49 17.54 11.82
CA LEU A 4 4.84 17.06 11.52
C LEU A 4 5.08 15.64 12.07
N ALA A 5 4.55 15.34 13.26
CA ALA A 5 4.62 13.99 13.83
C ALA A 5 3.86 12.96 12.97
N GLY A 6 2.69 13.33 12.44
CA GLY A 6 1.86 12.47 11.59
C GLY A 6 2.49 12.11 10.24
N ILE A 7 3.36 12.97 9.70
CA ILE A 7 4.10 12.71 8.44
C ILE A 7 5.50 12.12 8.67
N GLY A 8 5.78 11.57 9.85
CA GLY A 8 7.00 10.82 10.14
C GLY A 8 8.15 11.60 10.79
N HIS A 9 7.96 12.88 11.14
CA HIS A 9 9.00 13.66 11.83
C HIS A 9 8.90 13.58 13.37
N ARG A 10 8.15 12.61 13.92
CA ARG A 10 7.95 12.49 15.37
C ARG A 10 9.27 12.38 16.13
N ASP A 11 10.22 11.57 15.64
CA ASP A 11 11.50 11.37 16.31
C ASP A 11 12.37 12.62 16.26
N ALA A 12 12.43 13.30 15.12
CA ALA A 12 13.14 14.57 14.99
C ALA A 12 12.57 15.64 15.95
N ILE A 13 11.24 15.75 16.04
CA ILE A 13 10.56 16.64 16.99
C ILE A 13 10.95 16.33 18.43
N LEU A 14 11.02 15.04 18.80
CA LEU A 14 11.38 14.63 20.16
C LEU A 14 12.86 14.84 20.46
N VAL A 15 13.75 14.68 19.48
CA VAL A 15 15.18 15.03 19.59
C VAL A 15 15.36 16.52 19.82
N ASP A 16 14.70 17.36 19.02
CA ASP A 16 14.76 18.82 19.18
C ASP A 16 14.15 19.27 20.51
N ALA A 17 13.02 18.67 20.91
CA ALA A 17 12.38 18.94 22.20
C ALA A 17 13.25 18.52 23.40
N ALA A 18 14.03 17.44 23.25
CA ALA A 18 14.99 17.01 24.28
C ALA A 18 16.15 18.01 24.42
N ALA A 19 16.64 18.57 23.32
CA ALA A 19 17.72 19.57 23.33
C ALA A 19 17.36 20.84 24.12
N ILE A 20 16.06 21.16 24.23
CA ILE A 20 15.54 22.30 25.00
C ILE A 20 14.81 21.88 26.30
N GLY A 21 14.91 20.60 26.71
CA GLY A 21 14.40 20.12 27.99
C GLY A 21 12.87 20.00 28.12
N VAL A 22 12.13 19.98 27.01
CA VAL A 22 10.64 19.88 27.01
C VAL A 22 10.12 18.61 26.34
N ALA A 23 10.95 17.58 26.18
CA ALA A 23 10.58 16.33 25.50
C ALA A 23 9.31 15.68 26.08
N ASP A 24 9.16 15.62 27.41
CA ASP A 24 8.00 14.99 28.05
C ASP A 24 6.71 15.80 27.82
N THR A 25 6.80 17.13 27.85
CA THR A 25 5.67 18.03 27.53
C THR A 25 5.25 17.88 26.07
N VAL A 26 6.22 17.83 25.14
CA VAL A 26 5.94 17.63 23.72
C VAL A 26 5.37 16.24 23.47
N ARG A 27 5.89 15.21 24.13
CA ARG A 27 5.34 13.84 24.04
C ARG A 27 3.91 13.79 24.53
N GLY A 28 3.61 14.35 25.70
CA GLY A 28 2.24 14.47 26.23
C GLY A 28 1.32 15.16 25.23
N LEU A 29 1.72 16.32 24.69
CA LEU A 29 0.94 17.02 23.66
C LEU A 29 0.68 16.15 22.41
N LEU A 30 1.67 15.38 21.96
CA LEU A 30 1.53 14.53 20.78
C LEU A 30 0.64 13.31 21.04
N ASP A 31 0.59 12.80 22.28
CA ASP A 31 -0.16 11.60 22.65
C ASP A 31 -1.55 11.90 23.21
N ASP A 32 -1.80 13.15 23.61
CA ASP A 32 -3.08 13.62 24.11
C ASP A 32 -4.23 13.31 23.14
N ASP A 33 -5.25 12.60 23.65
CA ASP A 33 -6.53 12.47 22.98
C ASP A 33 -7.27 13.81 23.01
N TRP A 34 -7.11 14.55 21.93
CA TRP A 34 -7.66 15.89 21.78
C TRP A 34 -9.18 15.89 21.61
N LEU A 35 -9.84 14.74 21.43
CA LEU A 35 -11.30 14.62 21.54
C LEU A 35 -11.80 14.51 22.99
N LEU A 36 -10.92 14.21 23.95
CA LEU A 36 -11.25 14.23 25.38
C LEU A 36 -11.05 15.61 26.03
N ALA A 37 -10.56 16.60 25.28
CA ALA A 37 -10.37 17.95 25.80
C ALA A 37 -11.72 18.60 26.20
N PRO A 38 -11.80 19.41 27.27
CA PRO A 38 -13.06 19.92 27.84
C PRO A 38 -13.99 20.70 26.89
N LYS A 39 -13.51 21.12 25.72
CA LYS A 39 -14.28 21.87 24.70
C LYS A 39 -14.22 21.22 23.31
N ALA A 40 -13.72 20.00 23.21
CA ALA A 40 -13.66 19.28 21.95
C ALA A 40 -15.09 18.93 21.49
N LYS A 41 -15.40 19.25 20.23
CA LYS A 41 -16.66 18.83 19.61
C LYS A 41 -16.47 17.45 19.01
N ARG A 42 -17.19 16.46 19.54
CA ARG A 42 -17.24 15.13 18.94
C ARG A 42 -17.98 15.18 17.61
N PRO A 43 -17.45 14.53 16.56
CA PRO A 43 -18.12 14.50 15.27
C PRO A 43 -19.42 13.69 15.39
N LYS A 44 -20.49 14.17 14.76
CA LYS A 44 -21.69 13.34 14.58
C LYS A 44 -21.41 12.33 13.48
N LEU A 45 -21.36 11.05 13.83
CA LEU A 45 -21.16 9.99 12.85
C LEU A 45 -22.35 9.88 11.88
N PRO A 46 -22.10 9.68 10.58
CA PRO A 46 -23.14 9.42 9.59
C PRO A 46 -23.73 8.02 9.77
N GLY A 47 -24.96 7.80 9.31
CA GLY A 47 -25.67 6.52 9.52
C GLY A 47 -25.01 5.28 8.89
N PHE A 48 -24.12 5.45 7.91
CA PHE A 48 -23.35 4.34 7.34
C PHE A 48 -22.19 3.88 8.25
N ALA A 49 -21.78 4.71 9.21
CA ALA A 49 -20.70 4.43 10.16
C ALA A 49 -21.28 3.92 11.48
N ASP A 50 -22.10 2.87 11.40
CA ASP A 50 -22.69 2.20 12.55
C ASP A 50 -21.80 1.02 13.00
N PRO A 51 -21.26 1.03 14.23
CA PRO A 51 -20.48 -0.09 14.78
C PRO A 51 -21.15 -1.46 14.63
N ALA A 52 -22.49 -1.53 14.72
CA ALA A 52 -23.22 -2.80 14.63
C ALA A 52 -23.28 -3.36 13.19
N SER A 53 -23.04 -2.51 12.19
CA SER A 53 -23.09 -2.87 10.76
C SER A 53 -21.72 -3.20 10.16
N LEU A 54 -20.63 -2.89 10.88
CA LEU A 54 -19.26 -3.06 10.42
C LEU A 54 -18.61 -4.31 11.04
N PRO A 55 -17.67 -4.97 10.35
CA PRO A 55 -16.90 -6.04 10.94
C PRO A 55 -16.03 -5.49 12.08
N THR A 56 -16.05 -6.16 13.22
CA THR A 56 -15.36 -5.69 14.44
C THR A 56 -13.86 -5.93 14.36
N PRO A 57 -13.00 -4.90 14.47
CA PRO A 57 -11.58 -5.09 14.66
C PRO A 57 -11.30 -5.88 15.94
N SER A 58 -10.18 -6.60 15.97
CA SER A 58 -9.73 -7.36 17.12
C SER A 58 -8.32 -6.96 17.53
N ARG A 59 -7.99 -7.24 18.79
CA ARG A 59 -6.65 -7.14 19.35
C ARG A 59 -6.32 -8.48 19.99
N ASP A 60 -5.23 -9.11 19.57
CA ASP A 60 -4.80 -10.40 20.10
C ASP A 60 -5.91 -11.47 20.01
N GLY A 61 -6.70 -11.43 18.93
CA GLY A 61 -7.85 -12.31 18.70
C GLY A 61 -9.13 -11.95 19.47
N VAL A 62 -9.11 -10.93 20.33
CA VAL A 62 -10.28 -10.46 21.08
C VAL A 62 -10.94 -9.30 20.35
N ALA A 63 -12.20 -9.44 19.96
CA ALA A 63 -12.96 -8.38 19.32
C ALA A 63 -13.15 -7.18 20.25
N LEU A 64 -13.02 -5.97 19.70
CA LEU A 64 -13.34 -4.74 20.41
C LEU A 64 -14.83 -4.68 20.77
N ASP A 65 -15.17 -4.05 21.90
CA ASP A 65 -16.55 -3.76 22.24
C ASP A 65 -17.13 -2.61 21.37
N ALA A 66 -18.46 -2.45 21.40
CA ALA A 66 -19.15 -1.47 20.56
C ALA A 66 -18.74 -0.03 20.87
N ASP A 67 -18.42 0.29 22.13
CA ASP A 67 -18.00 1.62 22.56
C ASP A 67 -16.60 1.95 22.03
N ALA A 68 -15.68 0.99 22.04
CA ALA A 68 -14.35 1.11 21.47
C ALA A 68 -14.40 1.29 19.94
N VAL A 69 -15.26 0.55 19.24
CA VAL A 69 -15.46 0.74 17.79
C VAL A 69 -16.07 2.11 17.49
N HIS A 70 -17.08 2.53 18.26
CA HIS A 70 -17.68 3.86 18.11
C HIS A 70 -16.63 4.96 18.31
N ALA A 71 -15.82 4.85 19.36
CA ALA A 71 -14.79 5.83 19.66
C ALA A 71 -13.65 5.81 18.61
N LEU A 72 -13.35 4.68 17.98
CA LEU A 72 -12.44 4.62 16.83
C LEU A 72 -13.01 5.37 15.62
N LEU A 73 -14.31 5.20 15.32
CA LEU A 73 -14.98 5.93 14.24
C LEU A 73 -14.97 7.45 14.46
N GLU A 74 -15.21 7.92 15.70
CA GLU A 74 -15.11 9.36 16.01
C GLU A 74 -13.72 9.91 15.71
N ARG A 75 -12.66 9.16 16.07
CA ARG A 75 -11.27 9.56 15.84
C ARG A 75 -10.88 9.51 14.37
N LEU A 76 -11.40 8.55 13.61
CA LEU A 76 -11.26 8.50 12.16
C LEU A 76 -11.95 9.70 11.51
N ALA A 77 -13.15 10.07 11.96
CA ALA A 77 -13.94 11.16 11.40
C ALA A 77 -13.31 12.55 11.61
N VAL A 78 -12.47 12.73 12.63
CA VAL A 78 -11.69 13.97 12.83
C VAL A 78 -10.27 13.91 12.26
N SER A 79 -9.83 12.74 11.81
CA SER A 79 -8.50 12.58 11.21
C SER A 79 -8.47 13.12 9.79
N THR A 80 -7.36 13.74 9.43
CA THR A 80 -7.09 14.28 8.08
C THR A 80 -5.74 13.75 7.59
N PRO A 81 -5.43 13.84 6.28
CA PRO A 81 -4.09 13.50 5.78
C PRO A 81 -2.96 14.23 6.52
N ASP A 82 -3.24 15.46 6.91
CA ASP A 82 -2.30 16.35 7.58
C ASP A 82 -2.21 16.08 9.08
N ALA A 83 -3.32 15.74 9.73
CA ALA A 83 -3.38 15.50 11.17
C ALA A 83 -4.18 14.24 11.47
N VAL A 84 -3.46 13.13 11.67
CA VAL A 84 -4.03 11.85 12.09
C VAL A 84 -4.18 11.84 13.61
N HIS A 85 -5.33 11.40 14.10
CA HIS A 85 -5.55 11.30 15.55
C HIS A 85 -4.59 10.25 16.17
N PRO A 86 -3.94 10.52 17.31
CA PRO A 86 -2.97 9.59 17.92
C PRO A 86 -3.53 8.18 18.14
N ALA A 87 -4.74 8.05 18.67
CA ALA A 87 -5.39 6.74 18.83
C ALA A 87 -5.73 6.00 17.51
N VAL A 88 -5.77 6.67 16.35
CA VAL A 88 -5.85 5.97 15.04
C VAL A 88 -4.48 5.38 14.69
N VAL A 89 -3.40 6.11 14.96
CA VAL A 89 -2.03 5.61 14.79
C VAL A 89 -1.78 4.43 15.73
N GLU A 90 -2.20 4.53 16.99
CA GLU A 90 -2.13 3.43 17.96
C GLU A 90 -2.95 2.22 17.51
N ALA A 91 -4.21 2.43 17.06
CA ALA A 91 -5.05 1.36 16.51
C ALA A 91 -4.39 0.62 15.34
N ARG A 92 -3.63 1.32 14.48
CA ARG A 92 -2.83 0.70 13.42
C ARG A 92 -1.70 -0.17 13.97
N ALA A 93 -1.15 0.14 15.14
CA ALA A 93 -0.07 -0.64 15.74
C ALA A 93 -0.58 -1.87 16.51
N ILE A 94 -1.71 -1.75 17.22
CA ILE A 94 -2.15 -2.76 18.19
C ILE A 94 -3.25 -3.69 17.69
N LEU A 95 -4.03 -3.31 16.68
CA LEU A 95 -5.13 -4.13 16.18
C LEU A 95 -4.62 -5.16 15.17
N ASP A 96 -5.22 -6.35 15.22
CA ASP A 96 -4.91 -7.47 14.34
C ASP A 96 -5.04 -7.02 12.87
N PRO A 97 -3.97 -7.17 12.05
CA PRO A 97 -3.93 -6.52 10.74
C PRO A 97 -5.10 -6.88 9.82
N ALA A 98 -5.53 -8.14 9.84
CA ALA A 98 -6.61 -8.63 8.98
C ALA A 98 -7.98 -8.04 9.34
N THR A 99 -8.35 -8.04 10.62
CA THR A 99 -9.67 -7.55 11.06
C THR A 99 -9.74 -6.03 11.00
N ARG A 100 -8.63 -5.35 11.31
CA ARG A 100 -8.49 -3.90 11.14
C ARG A 100 -8.63 -3.46 9.68
N ALA A 101 -7.98 -4.17 8.75
CA ALA A 101 -8.08 -3.86 7.33
C ALA A 101 -9.49 -4.12 6.78
N ALA A 102 -10.12 -5.22 7.19
CA ALA A 102 -11.51 -5.53 6.83
C ALA A 102 -12.49 -4.46 7.32
N PHE A 103 -12.31 -3.96 8.55
CA PHE A 103 -13.09 -2.83 9.09
C PHE A 103 -12.94 -1.56 8.26
N ALA A 104 -11.69 -1.17 7.94
CA ALA A 104 -11.43 0.01 7.12
C ALA A 104 -12.07 -0.10 5.73
N TRP A 105 -11.98 -1.27 5.10
CA TRP A 105 -12.58 -1.52 3.80
C TRP A 105 -14.12 -1.48 3.84
N ALA A 106 -14.73 -2.15 4.82
CA ALA A 106 -16.18 -2.17 4.98
C ALA A 106 -16.75 -0.78 5.24
N LEU A 107 -16.05 0.05 6.02
CA LEU A 107 -16.41 1.45 6.24
C LEU A 107 -16.39 2.26 4.93
N PHE A 108 -15.35 2.08 4.12
CA PHE A 108 -15.26 2.70 2.79
C PHE A 108 -16.40 2.23 1.87
N GLU A 109 -16.72 0.94 1.84
CA GLU A 109 -17.84 0.40 1.05
C GLU A 109 -19.18 0.94 1.51
N ALA A 110 -19.41 1.05 2.83
CA ALA A 110 -20.62 1.62 3.40
C ALA A 110 -20.80 3.10 2.98
N TRP A 111 -19.72 3.89 3.00
CA TRP A 111 -19.73 5.27 2.50
C TRP A 111 -20.02 5.34 0.99
N MET A 112 -19.42 4.45 0.20
CA MET A 112 -19.67 4.36 -1.25
C MET A 112 -21.13 4.01 -1.54
N ALA A 113 -21.71 3.06 -0.81
CA ALA A 113 -23.11 2.67 -0.92
C ALA A 113 -24.07 3.81 -0.49
N ALA A 114 -23.66 4.62 0.48
CA ALA A 114 -24.39 5.82 0.92
C ALA A 114 -24.27 7.02 -0.04
N GLY A 115 -23.69 6.84 -1.23
CA GLY A 115 -23.59 7.87 -2.28
C GLY A 115 -22.28 8.65 -2.28
N ALA A 116 -21.33 8.30 -1.41
CA ALA A 116 -19.98 8.89 -1.35
C ALA A 116 -19.98 10.41 -1.20
N ASP A 117 -20.75 10.95 -0.24
CA ASP A 117 -20.75 12.37 0.11
C ASP A 117 -19.32 12.85 0.40
N PRO A 118 -18.80 13.87 -0.33
CA PRO A 118 -17.46 14.42 -0.11
C PRO A 118 -17.20 14.91 1.33
N LYS A 119 -18.24 15.31 2.08
CA LYS A 119 -18.09 15.71 3.50
C LYS A 119 -17.72 14.55 4.42
N GLN A 120 -17.90 13.32 3.95
CA GLN A 120 -17.62 12.08 4.68
C GLN A 120 -16.46 11.30 4.05
N SER A 121 -15.57 12.00 3.32
CA SER A 121 -14.39 11.44 2.64
C SER A 121 -13.40 10.74 3.58
N TRP A 122 -13.46 11.03 4.89
CA TRP A 122 -12.68 10.35 5.93
C TRP A 122 -12.88 8.83 5.93
N ALA A 123 -14.03 8.33 5.45
CA ALA A 123 -14.28 6.90 5.31
C ALA A 123 -13.33 6.24 4.29
N MET A 124 -12.96 6.92 3.21
CA MET A 124 -11.90 6.45 2.31
C MET A 124 -10.52 6.60 2.96
N MET A 125 -10.27 7.71 3.67
CA MET A 125 -9.00 7.92 4.36
C MET A 125 -8.72 6.85 5.41
N ALA A 126 -9.76 6.26 6.02
CA ALA A 126 -9.64 5.12 6.91
C ALA A 126 -8.92 3.93 6.26
N VAL A 127 -9.07 3.72 4.94
CA VAL A 127 -8.29 2.70 4.20
C VAL A 127 -6.80 3.06 4.20
N GLY A 128 -6.46 4.34 4.05
CA GLY A 128 -5.09 4.81 4.17
C GLY A 128 -4.51 4.61 5.58
N PHE A 129 -5.30 4.95 6.61
CA PHE A 129 -4.84 4.86 8.00
C PHE A 129 -4.74 3.42 8.52
N LEU A 130 -5.70 2.56 8.17
CA LEU A 130 -5.91 1.27 8.83
C LEU A 130 -5.86 0.07 7.86
N GLY A 131 -5.91 0.30 6.55
CA GLY A 131 -5.91 -0.76 5.54
C GLY A 131 -4.60 -1.55 5.49
N GLY A 132 -4.68 -2.74 4.88
CA GLY A 132 -3.53 -3.56 4.52
C GLY A 132 -3.17 -3.43 3.05
N ASP A 133 -2.14 -4.16 2.64
CA ASP A 133 -1.64 -4.15 1.28
C ASP A 133 -2.68 -4.59 0.22
N ALA A 134 -3.62 -5.46 0.60
CA ALA A 134 -4.69 -5.89 -0.28
C ALA A 134 -5.67 -4.74 -0.57
N GLU A 135 -6.10 -4.04 0.47
CA GLU A 135 -7.04 -2.91 0.40
C GLU A 135 -6.41 -1.73 -0.34
N ILE A 136 -5.10 -1.49 -0.13
CA ILE A 136 -4.34 -0.47 -0.85
C ILE A 136 -4.30 -0.77 -2.36
N ARG A 137 -4.03 -2.02 -2.77
CA ARG A 137 -4.08 -2.41 -4.19
C ARG A 137 -5.50 -2.28 -4.76
N GLN A 138 -6.51 -2.64 -3.99
CA GLN A 138 -7.91 -2.53 -4.42
C GLN A 138 -8.32 -1.06 -4.60
N LEU A 139 -7.94 -0.18 -3.67
CA LEU A 139 -8.18 1.26 -3.77
C LEU A 139 -7.46 1.87 -4.97
N ALA A 140 -6.19 1.50 -5.22
CA ALA A 140 -5.45 1.96 -6.39
C ALA A 140 -6.11 1.54 -7.72
N ALA A 141 -6.64 0.32 -7.79
CA ALA A 141 -7.38 -0.16 -8.95
C ALA A 141 -8.64 0.69 -9.20
N LEU A 142 -9.39 1.04 -8.16
CA LEU A 142 -10.55 1.94 -8.26
C LEU A 142 -10.12 3.36 -8.68
N ALA A 143 -9.04 3.88 -8.09
CA ALA A 143 -8.51 5.20 -8.38
C ALA A 143 -8.10 5.35 -9.85
N ARG A 144 -7.55 4.29 -10.45
CA ARG A 144 -7.22 4.25 -11.89
C ARG A 144 -8.45 4.43 -12.78
N ASP A 145 -9.60 3.93 -12.36
CA ASP A 145 -10.79 3.86 -13.21
C ASP A 145 -11.71 5.08 -13.03
N TRP A 146 -11.74 5.69 -11.84
CA TRP A 146 -12.61 6.83 -11.51
C TRP A 146 -12.50 8.09 -12.39
N PRO A 147 -11.33 8.51 -12.88
CA PRO A 147 -11.26 9.69 -13.76
C PRO A 147 -12.10 9.54 -15.04
N GLY A 148 -12.29 8.30 -15.54
CA GLY A 148 -13.16 8.02 -16.68
C GLY A 148 -14.65 8.01 -16.36
N ASN A 149 -14.99 7.84 -15.08
CA ASN A 149 -16.36 7.73 -14.59
C ASN A 149 -16.85 9.03 -13.97
N LYS A 150 -16.31 10.18 -14.39
CA LYS A 150 -16.61 11.52 -13.85
C LYS A 150 -16.40 11.66 -12.33
N ALA A 151 -15.52 10.84 -11.75
CA ALA A 151 -15.24 10.81 -10.32
C ALA A 151 -13.79 11.26 -10.01
N SER A 152 -13.26 12.24 -10.74
CA SER A 152 -11.87 12.69 -10.61
C SER A 152 -11.50 13.17 -9.20
N ALA A 153 -12.40 13.86 -8.49
CA ALA A 153 -12.15 14.27 -7.10
C ALA A 153 -11.98 13.06 -6.17
N ARG A 154 -12.74 11.99 -6.40
CA ARG A 154 -12.61 10.72 -5.67
C ARG A 154 -11.30 10.01 -5.99
N ALA A 155 -10.83 10.11 -7.23
CA ALA A 155 -9.51 9.61 -7.62
C ALA A 155 -8.38 10.35 -6.91
N GLN A 156 -8.45 11.68 -6.80
CA GLN A 156 -7.48 12.47 -6.03
C GLN A 156 -7.47 12.08 -4.54
N LEU A 157 -8.64 11.94 -3.94
CA LEU A 157 -8.77 11.48 -2.55
C LEU A 157 -8.13 10.10 -2.33
N ALA A 158 -8.25 9.17 -3.30
CA ALA A 158 -7.56 7.89 -3.17
C ALA A 158 -6.04 8.01 -3.28
N LEU A 159 -5.51 8.93 -4.11
CA LEU A 159 -4.06 9.19 -4.09
C LEU A 159 -3.61 9.70 -2.71
N ASP A 160 -4.42 10.53 -2.05
CA ASP A 160 -4.11 11.01 -0.70
C ASP A 160 -4.17 9.88 0.34
N ALA A 161 -5.17 9.00 0.25
CA ALA A 161 -5.26 7.82 1.11
C ALA A 161 -4.07 6.86 0.90
N LEU A 162 -3.64 6.64 -0.35
CA LEU A 162 -2.45 5.84 -0.66
C LEU A 162 -1.18 6.51 -0.09
N LEU A 163 -1.05 7.83 -0.23
CA LEU A 163 0.12 8.55 0.25
C LEU A 163 0.24 8.45 1.77
N VAL A 164 -0.87 8.66 2.47
CA VAL A 164 -0.99 8.57 3.93
C VAL A 164 -0.75 7.16 4.46
N ALA A 165 -1.11 6.11 3.71
CA ALA A 165 -0.78 4.74 4.09
C ALA A 165 0.73 4.55 4.27
N GLY A 166 1.52 5.21 3.42
CA GLY A 166 2.98 5.26 3.51
C GLY A 166 3.69 3.90 3.38
N SER A 167 2.95 2.81 3.13
CA SER A 167 3.53 1.49 2.94
C SER A 167 4.23 1.40 1.58
N GLU A 168 5.23 0.53 1.48
CA GLU A 168 5.93 0.27 0.21
C GLU A 168 4.95 -0.09 -0.91
N THR A 169 3.94 -0.93 -0.61
CA THR A 169 2.87 -1.26 -1.54
C THR A 169 2.12 -0.01 -2.03
N ALA A 170 1.77 0.92 -1.14
CA ALA A 170 1.05 2.13 -1.51
C ALA A 170 1.89 3.05 -2.40
N LEU A 171 3.17 3.22 -2.08
CA LEU A 171 4.10 4.02 -2.88
C LEU A 171 4.30 3.45 -4.28
N VAL A 172 4.47 2.12 -4.38
CA VAL A 172 4.50 1.42 -5.67
C VAL A 172 3.20 1.66 -6.45
N GLN A 173 2.03 1.63 -5.80
CA GLN A 173 0.77 1.88 -6.50
C GLN A 173 0.68 3.31 -7.04
N ILE A 174 1.06 4.33 -6.26
CA ILE A 174 1.08 5.72 -6.72
C ILE A 174 2.01 5.87 -7.92
N ASP A 175 3.19 5.27 -7.85
CA ASP A 175 4.18 5.31 -8.92
C ASP A 175 3.68 4.64 -10.21
N LEU A 176 3.04 3.47 -10.10
CA LEU A 176 2.39 2.81 -11.25
C LEU A 176 1.26 3.67 -11.85
N LEU A 177 0.50 4.39 -11.04
CA LEU A 177 -0.53 5.32 -11.51
C LEU A 177 0.10 6.55 -12.20
N ALA A 178 1.20 7.06 -11.67
CA ALA A 178 1.97 8.17 -12.23
C ALA A 178 2.60 7.82 -13.58
N GLU A 179 2.94 6.55 -13.84
CA GLU A 179 3.50 6.13 -15.13
C GLU A 179 2.44 5.73 -16.15
N ARG A 180 1.43 4.96 -15.71
CA ARG A 180 0.53 4.21 -16.61
C ARG A 180 -0.87 4.78 -16.77
N SER A 181 -1.24 5.80 -15.98
CA SER A 181 -2.56 6.41 -16.14
C SER A 181 -2.75 6.98 -17.55
N LYS A 182 -3.87 6.63 -18.18
CA LYS A 182 -4.29 7.19 -19.48
C LYS A 182 -4.92 8.58 -19.37
N TYR A 183 -5.14 9.07 -18.15
CA TYR A 183 -5.75 10.37 -17.88
C TYR A 183 -4.65 11.37 -17.48
N PRO A 184 -4.30 12.35 -18.33
CA PRO A 184 -3.14 13.22 -18.11
C PRO A 184 -3.16 13.98 -16.77
N ALA A 185 -4.30 14.57 -16.40
CA ALA A 185 -4.42 15.33 -15.14
C ALA A 185 -4.25 14.43 -13.91
N PHE A 186 -4.78 13.21 -13.95
CA PHE A 186 -4.62 12.24 -12.85
C PHE A 186 -3.19 11.70 -12.80
N LYS A 187 -2.58 11.47 -13.97
CA LYS A 187 -1.18 11.07 -14.10
C LYS A 187 -0.24 12.09 -13.46
N ALA A 188 -0.42 13.38 -13.81
CA ALA A 188 0.35 14.49 -13.25
C ALA A 188 0.18 14.55 -11.72
N ALA A 189 -1.05 14.48 -11.21
CA ALA A 189 -1.29 14.54 -9.78
C ALA A 189 -0.68 13.37 -8.99
N ALA A 190 -0.59 12.18 -9.58
CA ALA A 190 0.12 11.05 -8.98
C ALA A 190 1.65 11.29 -9.00
N ALA A 191 2.18 11.84 -10.10
CA ALA A 191 3.58 12.21 -10.22
C ALA A 191 3.98 13.29 -9.21
N ASP A 192 3.14 14.30 -8.99
CA ASP A 192 3.38 15.37 -8.00
C ASP A 192 3.54 14.81 -6.58
N ARG A 193 2.79 13.76 -6.22
CA ARG A 193 2.90 13.09 -4.92
C ARG A 193 4.19 12.27 -4.79
N ILE A 194 4.65 11.65 -5.88
CA ILE A 194 5.96 11.00 -5.92
C ILE A 194 7.08 12.03 -5.79
N ALA A 195 6.97 13.17 -6.47
CA ALA A 195 7.95 14.26 -6.38
C ALA A 195 8.02 14.83 -4.96
N LEU A 196 6.87 15.13 -4.35
CA LEU A 196 6.81 15.59 -2.96
C LEU A 196 7.46 14.58 -2.00
N LEU A 197 7.21 13.29 -2.18
CA LEU A 197 7.81 12.26 -1.34
C LEU A 197 9.33 12.13 -1.56
N ALA A 198 9.79 12.27 -2.80
CA ALA A 198 11.21 12.27 -3.12
C ALA A 198 11.90 13.44 -2.42
N ASP A 199 11.32 14.64 -2.50
CA ASP A 199 11.82 15.85 -1.84
C ASP A 199 11.87 15.68 -0.32
N ILE A 200 10.81 15.15 0.31
CA ILE A 200 10.77 14.86 1.76
C ILE A 200 11.89 13.89 2.17
N ARG A 201 12.26 12.95 1.28
CA ARG A 201 13.32 11.96 1.52
C ARG A 201 14.71 12.43 1.09
N GLY A 202 14.84 13.66 0.57
CA GLY A 202 16.11 14.15 0.02
C GLY A 202 16.60 13.35 -1.18
N LEU A 203 15.68 12.75 -1.94
CA LEU A 203 15.96 11.93 -3.13
C LEU A 203 15.48 12.66 -4.38
N THR A 204 16.11 12.37 -5.52
CA THR A 204 15.50 12.69 -6.81
C THR A 204 14.32 11.74 -7.07
N VAL A 205 13.39 12.13 -7.94
CA VAL A 205 12.27 11.28 -8.37
C VAL A 205 12.79 9.94 -8.91
N ASP A 206 13.79 9.97 -9.81
CA ASP A 206 14.38 8.76 -10.36
C ASP A 206 15.01 7.88 -9.27
N ALA A 207 15.71 8.47 -8.30
CA ALA A 207 16.32 7.72 -7.21
C ALA A 207 15.28 7.09 -6.29
N LEU A 208 14.15 7.77 -6.02
CA LEU A 208 13.04 7.17 -5.29
C LEU A 208 12.44 6.01 -6.10
N GLN A 209 12.23 6.21 -7.40
CA GLN A 209 11.66 5.20 -8.30
C GLN A 209 12.53 3.96 -8.46
N ASP A 210 13.86 4.08 -8.43
CA ASP A 210 14.79 2.95 -8.42
C ASP A 210 14.61 2.05 -7.19
N ARG A 211 14.07 2.61 -6.09
CA ARG A 211 13.80 1.91 -4.84
C ARG A 211 12.37 1.38 -4.74
N LEU A 212 11.44 1.90 -5.54
CA LEU A 212 10.02 1.55 -5.53
C LEU A 212 9.70 0.41 -6.51
N VAL A 213 10.31 -0.75 -6.29
CA VAL A 213 10.02 -1.94 -7.09
C VAL A 213 9.29 -2.98 -6.26
N PRO A 214 8.08 -3.43 -6.66
CA PRO A 214 7.39 -4.47 -5.92
C PRO A 214 8.09 -5.82 -6.09
N ARG A 215 8.23 -6.55 -4.98
CA ARG A 215 8.77 -7.92 -4.97
C ARG A 215 7.85 -8.98 -5.60
N LEU A 216 6.57 -8.66 -5.83
CA LEU A 216 5.57 -9.58 -6.40
C LEU A 216 5.38 -10.91 -5.62
N GLY A 217 5.79 -10.94 -4.34
CA GLY A 217 5.76 -12.14 -3.51
C GLY A 217 6.88 -13.14 -3.83
N LEU A 218 7.97 -12.66 -4.41
CA LEU A 218 9.21 -13.43 -4.58
C LEU A 218 9.94 -13.53 -3.24
N ASP A 219 10.31 -14.76 -2.86
CA ASP A 219 11.11 -15.01 -1.65
C ASP A 219 12.58 -14.56 -1.85
N ASP A 220 13.16 -13.99 -0.78
CA ASP A 220 14.51 -13.42 -0.78
C ASP A 220 15.62 -14.49 -0.71
N ASP A 221 15.26 -15.72 -0.36
CA ASP A 221 16.21 -16.81 -0.09
C ASP A 221 16.93 -17.34 -1.35
N GLN A 222 16.49 -16.95 -2.56
CA GLN A 222 17.14 -17.34 -3.82
C GLN A 222 17.39 -16.14 -4.73
N ARG A 223 18.61 -16.02 -5.30
CA ARG A 223 18.94 -14.99 -6.30
C ARG A 223 18.04 -15.11 -7.54
N GLY A 224 17.07 -14.21 -7.68
CA GLY A 224 16.04 -14.21 -8.73
C GLY A 224 14.64 -14.57 -8.24
N GLY A 225 14.53 -15.03 -6.98
CA GLY A 225 13.29 -15.38 -6.30
C GLY A 225 12.44 -16.45 -6.97
N ALA A 226 11.47 -16.98 -6.24
CA ALA A 226 10.37 -17.73 -6.82
C ALA A 226 9.09 -17.47 -6.03
N VAL A 227 7.94 -17.50 -6.70
CA VAL A 227 6.64 -17.55 -6.04
C VAL A 227 6.21 -19.01 -5.99
N SER A 228 6.00 -19.54 -4.79
CA SER A 228 5.44 -20.88 -4.60
C SER A 228 3.91 -20.87 -4.75
N LEU A 229 3.38 -21.83 -5.51
CA LEU A 229 1.96 -22.05 -5.71
C LEU A 229 1.59 -23.46 -5.25
N ASP A 230 0.92 -23.55 -4.11
CA ASP A 230 0.34 -24.82 -3.64
C ASP A 230 -0.91 -25.18 -4.45
N PHE A 231 -0.88 -26.36 -5.05
CA PHE A 231 -1.95 -26.90 -5.86
C PHE A 231 -2.69 -28.07 -5.18
N GLY A 232 -2.53 -28.26 -3.86
CA GLY A 232 -3.24 -29.28 -3.08
C GLY A 232 -2.74 -30.69 -3.39
N GLY A 233 -1.43 -30.88 -3.31
CA GLY A 233 -0.75 -32.16 -3.57
C GLY A 233 0.46 -32.04 -4.50
N ARG A 234 0.63 -30.88 -5.16
CA ARG A 234 1.84 -30.50 -5.90
C ARG A 234 2.14 -29.02 -5.71
N THR A 235 3.40 -28.66 -5.72
CA THR A 235 3.85 -27.27 -5.66
C THR A 235 4.41 -26.83 -7.01
N PHE A 236 4.02 -25.64 -7.47
CA PHE A 236 4.63 -25.03 -8.66
C PHE A 236 5.44 -23.81 -8.27
N ALA A 237 6.59 -23.63 -8.91
CA ALA A 237 7.41 -22.44 -8.73
C ALA A 237 7.22 -21.49 -9.92
N VAL A 238 6.99 -20.21 -9.66
CA VAL A 238 6.98 -19.17 -10.68
C VAL A 238 8.23 -18.31 -10.55
N ARG A 239 9.05 -18.28 -11.59
CA ARG A 239 10.24 -17.42 -11.71
C ARG A 239 10.04 -16.38 -12.81
N PHE A 240 11.02 -15.53 -13.05
CA PHE A 240 10.95 -14.49 -14.06
C PHE A 240 12.06 -14.66 -15.11
N ASP A 241 11.75 -14.33 -16.36
CA ASP A 241 12.74 -14.22 -17.44
C ASP A 241 13.38 -12.82 -17.48
N GLU A 242 14.29 -12.60 -18.41
CA GLU A 242 14.96 -11.32 -18.64
C GLU A 242 14.05 -10.20 -19.15
N HIS A 243 12.82 -10.53 -19.54
CA HIS A 243 11.77 -9.57 -19.88
C HIS A 243 10.79 -9.37 -18.72
N LEU A 244 11.12 -9.88 -17.54
CA LEU A 244 10.30 -9.86 -16.33
C LEU A 244 8.92 -10.52 -16.56
N LYS A 245 8.85 -11.52 -17.44
CA LYS A 245 7.64 -12.32 -17.63
C LYS A 245 7.65 -13.52 -16.69
N PRO A 246 6.52 -13.86 -16.05
CA PRO A 246 6.44 -15.03 -15.19
C PRO A 246 6.54 -16.34 -15.98
N VAL A 247 7.43 -17.23 -15.52
CA VAL A 247 7.75 -18.54 -16.08
C VAL A 247 7.41 -19.61 -15.04
N LEU A 248 6.52 -20.55 -15.39
CA LEU A 248 6.01 -21.57 -14.48
C LEU A 248 6.84 -22.86 -14.57
N TYR A 249 7.26 -23.38 -13.43
CA TYR A 249 7.99 -24.63 -13.28
C TYR A 249 7.18 -25.61 -12.41
N GLY A 250 7.17 -26.89 -12.80
CA GLY A 250 6.69 -27.96 -11.93
C GLY A 250 7.73 -28.37 -10.88
N GLU A 251 7.33 -29.23 -9.95
CA GLU A 251 8.22 -29.82 -8.93
C GLU A 251 9.43 -30.56 -9.52
N ASP A 252 9.26 -31.09 -10.74
CA ASP A 252 10.33 -31.74 -11.49
C ASP A 252 11.33 -30.76 -12.12
N GLY A 253 11.22 -29.47 -11.81
CA GLY A 253 12.04 -28.41 -12.37
C GLY A 253 11.78 -28.12 -13.85
N LYS A 254 10.78 -28.77 -14.47
CA LYS A 254 10.47 -28.61 -15.89
C LYS A 254 9.51 -27.45 -16.13
N LEU A 255 9.73 -26.75 -17.24
CA LEU A 255 8.89 -25.66 -17.70
C LEU A 255 7.45 -26.14 -18.01
N ARG A 256 6.46 -25.37 -17.57
CA ARG A 256 5.03 -25.60 -17.82
C ARG A 256 4.41 -24.37 -18.47
N LYS A 257 3.60 -24.60 -19.51
CA LYS A 257 2.85 -23.51 -20.18
C LYS A 257 1.65 -23.02 -19.35
N ALA A 258 1.06 -23.90 -18.56
CA ALA A 258 -0.07 -23.62 -17.69
C ALA A 258 -0.09 -24.60 -16.51
N LEU A 259 -0.82 -24.23 -15.46
CA LEU A 259 -1.18 -25.17 -14.40
C LEU A 259 -2.04 -26.31 -14.99
N PRO A 260 -1.84 -27.57 -14.56
CA PRO A 260 -2.64 -28.69 -15.04
C PRO A 260 -4.11 -28.54 -14.64
N LYS A 261 -5.00 -29.29 -15.30
CA LYS A 261 -6.39 -29.40 -14.84
C LYS A 261 -6.40 -30.15 -13.48
N PRO A 262 -7.21 -29.73 -12.50
CA PRO A 262 -7.35 -30.46 -11.25
C PRO A 262 -7.87 -31.88 -11.54
N GLY A 263 -7.11 -32.91 -11.18
CA GLY A 263 -7.51 -34.32 -11.31
C GLY A 263 -8.27 -34.84 -10.09
N LYS A 264 -8.56 -36.15 -10.05
CA LYS A 264 -9.03 -36.82 -8.82
C LYS A 264 -7.89 -36.81 -7.79
N GLY A 265 -8.13 -36.26 -6.59
CA GLY A 265 -7.18 -36.21 -5.47
C GLY A 265 -6.58 -34.84 -5.17
N TYR A 266 -6.91 -33.80 -5.94
CA TYR A 266 -6.49 -32.42 -5.66
C TYR A 266 -7.56 -31.68 -4.87
N ASP A 267 -7.14 -30.77 -3.99
CA ASP A 267 -8.05 -29.82 -3.34
C ASP A 267 -8.53 -28.78 -4.36
N PRO A 268 -9.84 -28.74 -4.70
CA PRO A 268 -10.38 -27.78 -5.65
C PRO A 268 -10.22 -26.31 -5.21
N ALA A 269 -10.19 -26.04 -3.92
CA ALA A 269 -10.02 -24.70 -3.37
C ALA A 269 -8.59 -24.19 -3.59
N LEU A 270 -7.58 -25.03 -3.29
CA LEU A 270 -6.17 -24.70 -3.54
C LEU A 270 -5.87 -24.56 -5.04
N ALA A 271 -6.40 -25.46 -5.87
CA ALA A 271 -6.22 -25.35 -7.31
C ALA A 271 -6.83 -24.06 -7.89
N LYS A 272 -8.01 -23.65 -7.39
CA LYS A 272 -8.66 -22.38 -7.77
C LYS A 272 -7.83 -21.19 -7.29
N ALA A 273 -7.35 -21.22 -6.05
CA ALA A 273 -6.52 -20.16 -5.47
C ALA A 273 -5.20 -19.99 -6.21
N ALA A 274 -4.48 -21.08 -6.50
CA ALA A 274 -3.24 -21.07 -7.27
C ALA A 274 -3.44 -20.51 -8.69
N LYS A 275 -4.54 -20.88 -9.36
CA LYS A 275 -4.86 -20.34 -10.69
C LYS A 275 -5.18 -18.85 -10.63
N ALA A 276 -5.91 -18.39 -9.62
CA ALA A 276 -6.19 -16.98 -9.39
C ALA A 276 -4.91 -16.21 -9.11
N ARG A 277 -4.04 -16.73 -8.23
CA ARG A 277 -2.74 -16.14 -7.87
C ARG A 277 -1.82 -16.03 -9.08
N LEU A 278 -1.68 -17.09 -9.88
CA LEU A 278 -0.88 -17.05 -11.11
C LEU A 278 -1.42 -16.00 -12.11
N THR A 279 -2.74 -15.88 -12.23
CA THR A 279 -3.37 -14.90 -13.13
C THR A 279 -3.12 -13.47 -12.65
N GLY A 280 -3.26 -13.21 -11.35
CA GLY A 280 -2.93 -11.92 -10.74
C GLY A 280 -1.45 -11.58 -10.92
N LEU A 281 -0.56 -12.51 -10.57
CA LEU A 281 0.88 -12.35 -10.73
C LEU A 281 1.29 -12.00 -12.17
N LYS A 282 0.69 -12.64 -13.18
CA LYS A 282 0.93 -12.29 -14.58
C LYS A 282 0.52 -10.85 -14.94
N LYS A 283 -0.59 -10.37 -14.40
CA LYS A 283 -1.05 -8.99 -14.62
C LYS A 283 -0.14 -7.99 -13.92
N ASP A 284 0.21 -8.26 -12.67
CA ASP A 284 1.07 -7.40 -11.86
C ASP A 284 2.48 -7.34 -12.46
N ALA A 285 3.05 -8.50 -12.82
CA ALA A 285 4.33 -8.60 -13.52
C ALA A 285 4.36 -7.79 -14.82
N ALA A 286 3.34 -7.93 -15.68
CA ALA A 286 3.27 -7.17 -16.92
C ALA A 286 3.19 -5.66 -16.67
N SER A 287 2.49 -5.25 -15.61
CA SER A 287 2.42 -3.85 -15.19
C SER A 287 3.79 -3.31 -14.81
N VAL A 288 4.46 -4.01 -13.91
CA VAL A 288 5.76 -3.62 -13.36
C VAL A 288 6.83 -3.65 -14.45
N ALA A 289 6.88 -4.71 -15.26
CA ALA A 289 7.82 -4.86 -16.36
C ALA A 289 7.73 -3.68 -17.35
N SER A 290 6.51 -3.24 -17.69
CA SER A 290 6.33 -2.12 -18.63
C SER A 290 6.95 -0.81 -18.12
N VAL A 291 6.95 -0.61 -16.81
CA VAL A 291 7.54 0.59 -16.17
C VAL A 291 9.05 0.43 -16.03
N LEU A 292 9.52 -0.68 -15.47
CA LEU A 292 10.95 -0.90 -15.23
C LEU A 292 11.78 -0.91 -16.52
N LEU A 293 11.28 -1.55 -17.58
CA LEU A 293 11.98 -1.58 -18.87
C LEU A 293 12.10 -0.18 -19.48
N ALA A 294 11.02 0.61 -19.45
CA ALA A 294 11.03 1.98 -19.96
C ALA A 294 11.95 2.90 -19.15
N ARG A 295 12.03 2.70 -17.83
CA ARG A 295 12.95 3.44 -16.95
C ARG A 295 14.40 3.08 -17.20
N LEU A 296 14.69 1.79 -17.35
CA LEU A 296 16.04 1.33 -17.65
C LEU A 296 16.51 1.89 -19.00
N GLU A 297 15.67 1.82 -20.03
CA GLU A 297 15.92 2.43 -21.33
C GLU A 297 16.20 3.94 -21.19
N ARG A 298 15.34 4.68 -20.47
CA ARG A 298 15.55 6.12 -20.21
C ARG A 298 16.88 6.39 -19.51
N THR A 299 17.23 5.58 -18.52
CA THR A 299 18.48 5.71 -17.76
C THR A 299 19.68 5.53 -18.69
N MET A 300 19.65 4.52 -19.57
CA MET A 300 20.70 4.26 -20.56
C MET A 300 20.80 5.38 -21.60
N VAL A 301 19.67 5.84 -22.14
CA VAL A 301 19.64 6.89 -23.17
C VAL A 301 20.13 8.23 -22.64
N THR A 302 19.81 8.57 -21.39
CA THR A 302 20.21 9.83 -20.75
C THR A 302 21.59 9.78 -20.13
N GLY A 303 22.21 8.60 -20.04
CA GLY A 303 23.49 8.42 -19.34
C GLY A 303 23.40 8.72 -17.85
N ARG A 304 22.21 8.54 -17.23
CA ARG A 304 22.01 8.80 -15.80
C ARG A 304 22.84 7.82 -14.98
N GLU A 305 23.72 8.36 -14.15
CA GLU A 305 24.53 7.57 -13.22
C GLU A 305 23.71 7.12 -12.01
N ILE A 306 23.87 5.85 -11.62
CA ILE A 306 23.27 5.28 -10.42
C ILE A 306 24.41 4.98 -9.45
N ALA A 307 24.28 5.43 -8.19
CA ALA A 307 25.25 5.15 -7.15
C ALA A 307 25.42 3.63 -6.95
N ALA A 308 26.67 3.19 -6.74
CA ALA A 308 27.00 1.76 -6.75
C ALA A 308 26.30 0.97 -5.63
N ASP A 309 26.14 1.57 -4.45
CA ASP A 309 25.38 1.02 -3.33
C ASP A 309 23.91 0.81 -3.68
N VAL A 310 23.28 1.83 -4.28
CA VAL A 310 21.88 1.76 -4.75
C VAL A 310 21.70 0.68 -5.81
N PHE A 311 22.62 0.60 -6.77
CA PHE A 311 22.60 -0.42 -7.80
C PHE A 311 22.73 -1.83 -7.21
N LEU A 312 23.67 -2.04 -6.30
CA LEU A 312 23.89 -3.35 -5.68
C LEU A 312 22.71 -3.75 -4.79
N GLU A 313 22.19 -2.84 -3.98
CA GLU A 313 21.09 -3.11 -3.05
C GLU A 313 19.74 -3.28 -3.76
N HIS A 314 19.34 -2.30 -4.56
CA HIS A 314 17.98 -2.22 -5.11
C HIS A 314 17.83 -2.80 -6.51
N MET A 315 18.92 -3.07 -7.24
CA MET A 315 18.86 -3.71 -8.55
C MET A 315 19.41 -5.14 -8.53
N VAL A 316 20.65 -5.33 -8.08
CA VAL A 316 21.27 -6.67 -8.03
C VAL A 316 20.70 -7.52 -6.90
N GLY A 317 20.46 -6.91 -5.73
CA GLY A 317 19.87 -7.58 -4.56
C GLY A 317 18.37 -7.83 -4.69
N HIS A 318 17.68 -7.09 -5.56
CA HIS A 318 16.23 -7.20 -5.70
C HIS A 318 15.82 -8.44 -6.52
N PRO A 319 14.90 -9.30 -6.02
CA PRO A 319 14.59 -10.60 -6.64
C PRO A 319 14.03 -10.47 -8.07
N LEU A 320 13.27 -9.40 -8.37
CA LEU A 320 12.79 -9.11 -9.72
C LEU A 320 13.80 -8.35 -10.61
N VAL A 321 14.36 -7.23 -10.13
CA VAL A 321 15.23 -6.33 -10.94
C VAL A 321 16.55 -6.98 -11.32
N VAL A 322 17.03 -7.97 -10.55
CA VAL A 322 18.28 -8.68 -10.83
C VAL A 322 18.32 -9.29 -12.24
N HIS A 323 17.16 -9.67 -12.79
CA HIS A 323 17.04 -10.18 -14.15
C HIS A 323 17.40 -9.14 -15.22
N LEU A 324 17.14 -7.85 -14.95
CA LEU A 324 17.56 -6.75 -15.80
C LEU A 324 19.03 -6.39 -15.56
N ALA A 325 19.44 -6.30 -14.29
CA ALA A 325 20.79 -5.90 -13.93
C ALA A 325 21.87 -6.84 -14.51
N ARG A 326 21.58 -8.16 -14.55
CA ARG A 326 22.47 -9.17 -15.17
C ARG A 326 22.73 -8.97 -16.66
N ARG A 327 21.94 -8.16 -17.35
CA ARG A 327 22.13 -7.86 -18.78
C ARG A 327 22.93 -6.60 -19.05
N LEU A 328 23.21 -5.81 -18.01
CA LEU A 328 24.03 -4.61 -18.09
C LEU A 328 25.53 -4.93 -17.94
N VAL A 329 25.86 -6.13 -17.46
CA VAL A 329 27.22 -6.64 -17.23
C VAL A 329 27.56 -7.71 -18.25
#